data_AF-A0A1Y3ML93-F1
#
_entry.id   AF-A0A1Y3ML93-F1
#
_cell.length_a   1.000
_cell.length_b   1.000
_cell.length_c   1.000
_cell.angle_alpha   90.00
_cell.angle_beta   90.00
_cell.angle_gamma   90.00
#
_symmetry.space_group_name_H-M   'P 1'
#
loop_
_entity.id
_entity.type
_entity.pdbx_description
1 polymer ?
#
loop_
_entity_poly.entity_id
_entity_poly.type
_entity_poly.pdbx_seq_one_letter_code
_entity_poly.pdbx_strand_id
1 'polypeptide(L)'
;MVISPLFNACSSRNVNIAKCLIEYGADINKENFKGVTPLFIACNNGNLNMIKILIELGADIGKENEEGETPLFFVSGNDYENIVKYLIKLGTDVNKENKYGETPI
;
A
#
# COMPACT_ATOMS: atom_id res chain seq x y z
N MET A 1 -7.10 -15.83 -7.32
CA MET A 1 -6.92 -14.39 -6.98
C MET A 1 -8.26 -13.70 -7.17
N VAL A 2 -8.93 -13.24 -6.12
CA VAL A 2 -10.06 -12.31 -6.32
C VAL A 2 -9.41 -10.96 -6.60
N ILE A 3 -9.35 -10.59 -7.88
CA ILE A 3 -8.83 -9.28 -8.27
C ILE A 3 -9.98 -8.29 -8.07
N SER A 4 -9.89 -7.46 -7.02
CA SER A 4 -10.87 -6.40 -6.84
C SER A 4 -10.64 -5.30 -7.90
N PRO A 5 -11.69 -4.59 -8.35
CA PRO A 5 -11.53 -3.44 -9.23
C PRO A 5 -10.52 -2.40 -8.70
N LEU A 6 -10.43 -2.24 -7.38
CA LEU A 6 -9.49 -1.32 -6.74
C LEU A 6 -8.04 -1.79 -6.89
N PHE A 7 -7.78 -3.11 -6.82
CA PHE A 7 -6.44 -3.65 -7.14
C PHE A 7 -6.05 -3.32 -8.58
N ASN A 8 -6.95 -3.51 -9.55
CA ASN A 8 -6.67 -3.18 -10.95
C ASN A 8 -6.39 -1.69 -11.15
N ALA A 9 -7.14 -0.82 -10.47
CA ALA A 9 -6.89 0.62 -10.51
C ALA A 9 -5.51 0.98 -9.94
N CYS A 10 -5.10 0.36 -8.82
CA CYS A 10 -3.78 0.56 -8.22
C CYS A 10 -2.65 0.01 -9.11
N SER A 11 -2.82 -1.20 -9.65
CA SER A 11 -1.88 -1.85 -10.56
C SER A 11 -1.66 -1.05 -11.85
N SER A 12 -2.74 -0.48 -12.40
CA SER A 12 -2.70 0.39 -13.60
C SER A 12 -2.32 1.84 -13.28
N ARG A 13 -2.03 2.16 -12.02
CA ARG A 13 -1.63 3.52 -11.54
C ARG A 13 -2.71 4.58 -11.80
N ASN A 14 -3.97 4.19 -11.94
CA ASN A 14 -5.09 5.10 -12.23
C ASN A 14 -5.74 5.63 -10.94
N VAL A 15 -5.19 6.75 -10.44
CA VAL A 15 -5.63 7.40 -9.19
C VAL A 15 -7.10 7.79 -9.22
N ASN A 16 -7.60 8.29 -10.36
CA ASN A 16 -8.99 8.75 -10.49
C ASN A 16 -9.98 7.59 -10.36
N ILE A 17 -9.69 6.45 -11.00
CA ILE A 17 -10.54 5.25 -10.86
C ILE A 17 -10.45 4.70 -9.43
N ALA A 18 -9.26 4.63 -8.84
CA ALA A 18 -9.11 4.15 -7.46
C ALA A 18 -9.93 4.99 -6.48
N LYS A 19 -9.81 6.33 -6.56
CA LYS A 19 -10.59 7.27 -5.74
C LYS A 19 -12.10 7.08 -5.94
N CYS A 20 -12.56 7.04 -7.19
CA CYS A 20 -13.97 6.81 -7.51
C CYS A 20 -14.47 5.48 -6.90
N LEU A 21 -13.72 4.38 -7.06
CA LEU A 21 -14.12 3.09 -6.50
C LEU A 21 -14.29 3.15 -4.97
N ILE A 22 -13.36 3.82 -4.26
CA ILE A 22 -13.41 3.97 -2.79
C ILE A 22 -14.62 4.83 -2.39
N GLU A 23 -14.86 5.95 -3.07
CA GLU A 23 -16.02 6.82 -2.84
C GLU A 23 -17.36 6.09 -3.05
N TYR A 24 -17.39 5.10 -3.95
CA TYR A 24 -18.56 4.24 -4.19
C TYR A 24 -18.57 2.95 -3.35
N GLY A 25 -17.75 2.88 -2.30
CA GLY A 25 -17.82 1.82 -1.29
C GLY A 25 -16.91 0.61 -1.53
N ALA A 26 -15.92 0.71 -2.40
CA ALA A 26 -14.86 -0.30 -2.44
C ALA A 26 -14.09 -0.30 -1.11
N ASP A 27 -13.94 -1.48 -0.52
CA ASP A 27 -13.17 -1.65 0.71
C ASP A 27 -11.68 -1.39 0.43
N ILE A 28 -11.19 -0.27 0.93
CA ILE A 28 -9.83 0.23 0.74
C ILE A 28 -8.77 -0.68 1.38
N ASN A 29 -9.16 -1.46 2.38
CA ASN A 29 -8.30 -2.39 3.11
C ASN A 29 -8.58 -3.84 2.73
N LYS A 30 -9.34 -4.08 1.64
CA LYS A 30 -9.64 -5.43 1.19
C LYS A 30 -8.36 -6.20 0.87
N GLU A 31 -8.15 -7.29 1.56
CA GLU A 31 -7.00 -8.16 1.34
C GLU A 31 -7.25 -9.18 0.24
N ASN A 32 -6.18 -9.54 -0.48
CA ASN A 32 -6.15 -10.76 -1.27
C ASN A 32 -5.77 -11.97 -0.40
N PHE A 33 -5.59 -13.15 -1.02
CA PHE A 33 -5.26 -14.39 -0.33
C PHE A 33 -3.86 -14.44 0.31
N LYS A 34 -3.06 -13.37 0.20
CA LYS A 34 -1.75 -13.22 0.84
C LYS A 34 -1.75 -12.12 1.91
N GLY A 35 -2.91 -11.55 2.26
CA GLY A 35 -2.99 -10.39 3.16
C GLY A 35 -2.52 -9.07 2.53
N VAL A 36 -2.25 -9.04 1.23
CA VAL A 36 -1.83 -7.82 0.52
C VAL A 36 -3.07 -6.95 0.29
N THR A 37 -2.96 -5.65 0.59
CA THR A 37 -4.01 -4.62 0.36
C THR A 37 -3.69 -3.74 -0.86
N PRO A 38 -4.62 -2.89 -1.34
CA PRO A 38 -4.33 -1.91 -2.40
C PRO A 38 -3.12 -1.01 -2.11
N LEU A 39 -2.85 -0.67 -0.84
CA LEU A 39 -1.72 0.18 -0.46
C LEU A 39 -0.37 -0.48 -0.78
N PHE A 40 -0.24 -1.80 -0.60
CA PHE A 40 0.96 -2.56 -1.00
C PHE A 40 1.23 -2.42 -2.49
N ILE A 41 0.19 -2.52 -3.33
CA ILE A 41 0.33 -2.38 -4.79
C ILE A 41 0.77 -0.97 -5.17
N ALA A 42 0.24 0.05 -4.50
CA ALA A 42 0.65 1.43 -4.71
C ALA A 42 2.12 1.68 -4.34
N CYS A 43 2.59 1.11 -3.22
CA CYS A 43 4.00 1.11 -2.81
C CYS A 43 4.90 0.38 -3.82
N ASN A 44 4.50 -0.82 -4.24
CA ASN A 44 5.23 -1.62 -5.23
C ASN A 44 5.38 -0.90 -6.57
N ASN A 45 4.37 -0.12 -6.97
CA ASN A 45 4.41 0.65 -8.21
C ASN A 45 5.11 2.01 -8.09
N GLY A 46 5.64 2.35 -6.90
CA GLY A 46 6.30 3.62 -6.63
C GLY A 46 5.42 4.84 -6.93
N ASN A 47 4.10 4.73 -6.77
CA ASN A 47 3.16 5.80 -7.13
C ASN A 47 2.80 6.62 -5.90
N LEU A 48 3.63 7.62 -5.57
CA LEU A 48 3.42 8.48 -4.40
C LEU A 48 2.04 9.13 -4.35
N ASN A 49 1.48 9.53 -5.50
CA ASN A 49 0.15 10.14 -5.54
C ASN A 49 -0.94 9.13 -5.15
N MET A 50 -0.88 7.90 -5.68
CA MET A 50 -1.80 6.84 -5.27
C MET A 50 -1.68 6.53 -3.77
N ILE A 51 -0.46 6.42 -3.26
CA ILE A 51 -0.18 6.15 -1.84
C ILE A 51 -0.84 7.22 -0.96
N LYS A 52 -0.64 8.50 -1.29
CA LYS A 52 -1.25 9.63 -0.57
C LYS A 52 -2.78 9.54 -0.57
N ILE A 53 -3.40 9.37 -1.74
CA ILE A 53 -4.86 9.27 -1.85
C ILE A 53 -5.40 8.10 -1.03
N LEU A 54 -4.76 6.93 -1.10
CA LEU A 54 -5.22 5.76 -0.34
C LEU A 54 -5.16 6.03 1.17
N ILE A 55 -4.06 6.61 1.66
CA ILE A 55 -3.88 6.91 3.08
C ILE A 55 -4.87 8.00 3.55
N GLU A 56 -5.04 9.06 2.76
CA GLU A 56 -6.02 10.13 3.03
C GLU A 56 -7.45 9.59 3.12
N LEU A 57 -7.77 8.53 2.37
CA LEU A 57 -9.07 7.86 2.38
C LEU A 57 -9.17 6.72 3.41
N GLY A 58 -8.16 6.56 4.28
CA GLY A 58 -8.21 5.63 5.41
C GLY A 58 -7.61 4.25 5.16
N ALA A 59 -6.69 4.11 4.19
CA ALA A 59 -5.90 2.90 4.06
C ALA A 59 -5.02 2.70 5.30
N ASP A 60 -4.98 1.47 5.81
CA ASP A 60 -4.19 1.11 6.98
C ASP A 60 -2.70 0.96 6.60
N ILE A 61 -1.89 1.93 7.02
CA ILE A 61 -0.44 1.96 6.79
C ILE A 61 0.33 0.91 7.58
N GLY A 62 -0.26 0.38 8.66
CA GLY A 62 0.36 -0.61 9.55
C GLY A 62 -0.07 -2.04 9.23
N LYS A 63 -0.89 -2.24 8.19
CA LYS A 63 -1.43 -3.55 7.85
C LYS A 63 -0.32 -4.53 7.46
N GLU A 64 -0.29 -5.68 8.10
CA GLU A 64 0.64 -6.76 7.80
C GLU A 64 0.01 -7.76 6.83
N ASN A 65 0.80 -8.25 5.88
CA ASN A 65 0.44 -9.38 5.02
C ASN A 65 0.69 -10.73 5.73
N GLU A 66 0.50 -11.86 5.02
CA GLU A 66 0.73 -13.20 5.59
C GLU A 66 2.19 -13.47 5.98
N GLU A 67 3.15 -12.69 5.49
CA GLU A 67 4.57 -12.79 5.80
C GLU A 67 5.00 -11.83 6.93
N GLY A 68 4.06 -11.06 7.50
CA GLY A 68 4.33 -10.06 8.53
C GLY A 68 4.90 -8.75 7.95
N GLU A 69 4.84 -8.57 6.64
CA GLU A 69 5.38 -7.40 5.96
C GLU A 69 4.33 -6.29 5.91
N THR A 70 4.74 -5.06 6.21
CA THR A 70 3.92 -3.85 6.03
C THR A 70 4.05 -3.31 4.60
N PRO A 71 3.23 -2.33 4.17
CA PRO A 71 3.37 -1.72 2.84
C PRO A 71 4.75 -1.10 2.57
N LEU A 72 5.53 -0.77 3.62
CA LEU A 72 6.87 -0.20 3.49
C LEU A 72 7.87 -1.19 2.87
N PHE A 73 7.73 -2.51 3.13
CA PHE A 73 8.56 -3.56 2.50
C PHE A 73 8.46 -3.56 0.97
N PHE A 74 7.34 -3.10 0.44
CA PHE A 74 7.04 -3.14 -0.99
C PHE A 74 7.41 -1.85 -1.70
N VAL A 75 7.95 -0.82 -1.04
CA VAL A 75 8.26 0.44 -1.72
C VAL A 75 9.35 0.21 -2.77
N SER A 76 9.07 0.55 -4.03
CA SER A 76 10.01 0.39 -5.14
C SER A 76 9.92 1.55 -6.14
N GLY A 77 10.85 1.61 -7.09
CA GLY A 77 10.82 2.56 -8.21
C GLY A 77 11.48 3.91 -7.94
N ASN A 78 11.32 4.84 -8.89
CA ASN A 78 12.09 6.10 -8.94
C ASN A 78 11.79 7.09 -7.80
N ASP A 79 10.61 7.00 -7.17
CA ASP A 79 10.20 7.87 -6.05
C ASP A 79 10.42 7.24 -4.67
N TYR A 80 11.23 6.16 -4.59
CA TYR A 80 11.50 5.41 -3.36
C TYR A 80 11.76 6.32 -2.15
N GLU A 81 12.73 7.24 -2.26
CA GLU A 81 13.13 8.11 -1.17
C GLU A 81 11.96 8.99 -0.66
N ASN A 82 11.18 9.54 -1.57
CA ASN A 82 10.04 10.40 -1.23
C ASN A 82 8.91 9.61 -0.57
N ILE A 83 8.66 8.37 -1.03
CA ILE A 83 7.65 7.47 -0.47
C ILE A 83 8.06 7.03 0.92
N VAL A 84 9.30 6.55 1.10
CA VAL A 84 9.82 6.14 2.41
C VAL A 84 9.75 7.31 3.40
N LYS A 85 10.23 8.50 3.03
CA LYS A 85 10.12 9.70 3.87
C LYS A 85 8.68 10.03 4.24
N TYR A 86 7.75 9.89 3.30
CA TYR A 86 6.33 10.16 3.54
C TYR A 86 5.72 9.15 4.53
N LEU A 87 5.97 7.85 4.36
CA LEU A 87 5.46 6.82 5.27
C LEU A 87 6.07 6.92 6.67
N ILE A 88 7.38 7.19 6.77
CA ILE A 88 8.06 7.45 8.06
C ILE A 88 7.43 8.63 8.79
N LYS A 89 7.13 9.72 8.07
CA LYS A 89 6.47 10.90 8.65
C LYS A 89 5.09 10.58 9.22
N LEU A 90 4.42 9.56 8.69
CA LEU A 90 3.12 9.09 9.18
C LEU A 90 3.22 8.10 10.35
N GLY A 91 4.44 7.79 10.82
CA GLY A 91 4.66 6.95 11.99
C GLY A 91 4.73 5.45 11.68
N THR A 92 4.97 5.05 10.43
CA THR A 92 5.29 3.64 10.13
C THR A 92 6.53 3.19 10.89
N ASP A 93 6.46 2.03 11.55
CA ASP A 93 7.62 1.43 12.22
C ASP A 93 8.57 0.85 11.18
N VAL A 94 9.73 1.49 11.03
CA VAL A 94 10.78 1.10 10.09
C VAL A 94 11.65 -0.06 10.57
N ASN A 95 11.59 -0.37 11.87
CA ASN A 95 12.37 -1.46 12.47
C ASN A 95 11.49 -2.70 12.73
N LYS A 96 10.23 -2.67 12.29
CA LYS A 96 9.33 -3.80 12.43
C LYS A 96 9.85 -4.96 11.57
N GLU A 97 10.20 -6.04 12.25
CA GLU A 97 10.61 -7.29 11.60
C GLU A 97 9.40 -8.04 11.03
N ASN A 98 9.56 -8.59 9.82
CA ASN A 98 8.64 -9.58 9.26
C ASN A 98 8.85 -10.95 9.94
N LYS A 99 8.14 -11.99 9.49
CA LYS A 99 8.27 -13.35 10.06
C LYS A 99 9.65 -14.00 9.86
N TYR A 100 10.49 -13.41 9.03
CA TYR A 100 11.84 -13.89 8.72
C TYR A 100 12.93 -13.08 9.44
N GLY A 101 12.57 -12.10 10.26
CA GLY A 101 13.52 -11.23 10.97
C GLY A 101 14.11 -10.13 10.07
N GLU A 102 13.49 -9.85 8.93
CA GLU A 102 13.93 -8.81 7.99
C GLU A 102 13.21 -7.50 8.29
N THR A 103 13.90 -6.37 8.13
CA THR A 103 13.33 -5.01 8.22
C THR A 103 13.06 -4.45 6.83
N PRO A 104 12.11 -3.52 6.68
CA PRO A 104 11.78 -2.91 5.38
C PRO A 104 12.85 -1.96 4.82
N ILE A 105 13.80 -1.52 5.66
CA ILE A 105 14.97 -0.69 5.33
C ILE A 105 16.23 -1.32 5.91
#